data_AF-A0A3A5VHD3-F1
#
_entry.id   AF-A0A3A5VHD3-F1
#
_cell.length_a   1.000
_cell.length_b   1.000
_cell.length_c   1.000
_cell.angle_alpha   90.00
_cell.angle_beta   90.00
_cell.angle_gamma   90.00
#
_symmetry.space_group_name_H-M   'P 1'
#
loop_
_entity.id
_entity.type
_entity.pdbx_description
1 polymer ?
#
loop_
_entity_poly.entity_id
_entity_poly.type
_entity_poly.pdbx_seq_one_letter_code
_entity_poly.pdbx_strand_id
1 'polypeptide(L)'
;MTRLSRENFLITGFVCIFFGASMSVANLGPMAITVGLFGVVFFLTGMSLGRQTGLSPEAVSKWKPDEEMLPEAGRFMFRVDVTLDEPIQTSILCGQCGNVEVQDGPRPSAYVCPKCDLQLWDEEE
;
A
#
# COMPACT_ATOMS: atom_id res chain seq x y z
N MET A 1 7.45 4.55 13.90
CA MET A 1 6.01 4.31 14.17
C MET A 1 5.54 3.26 13.17
N THR A 2 4.92 2.18 13.64
CA THR A 2 4.47 1.07 12.79
C THR A 2 3.31 1.52 11.88
N ARG A 3 3.13 0.88 10.72
CA ARG A 3 2.03 1.18 9.76
C ARG A 3 0.64 1.22 10.41
N LEU A 4 0.44 0.47 11.49
CA LEU A 4 -0.84 0.30 12.19
C LEU A 4 -1.00 1.21 13.41
N SER A 5 -0.16 2.23 13.57
CA SER A 5 -0.18 3.08 14.79
C SER A 5 -1.54 3.76 14.97
N ARG A 6 -2.14 4.28 13.89
CA ARG A 6 -3.45 4.93 13.91
C ARG A 6 -4.56 3.97 14.32
N GLU A 7 -4.63 2.81 13.67
CA GLU A 7 -5.64 1.78 13.91
C GLU A 7 -5.55 1.25 15.35
N ASN A 8 -4.34 1.02 15.86
CA ASN A 8 -4.12 0.57 17.23
C ASN A 8 -4.66 1.59 18.25
N PHE A 9 -4.34 2.89 18.09
CA PHE A 9 -4.86 3.93 19.00
C PHE A 9 -6.39 4.04 18.96
N LEU A 10 -7.00 3.95 17.76
CA LEU A 10 -8.46 4.01 17.62
C LEU A 10 -9.16 2.81 18.26
N ILE A 11 -8.66 1.58 18.00
CA ILE A 11 -9.25 0.35 18.56
C ILE A 11 -9.05 0.31 20.07
N THR A 12 -7.84 0.58 20.56
CA THR A 12 -7.57 0.63 22.00
C THR A 12 -8.43 1.69 22.68
N GLY A 13 -8.53 2.89 22.09
CA GLY A 13 -9.40 3.96 22.61
C GLY A 13 -10.87 3.52 22.70
N PHE A 14 -11.40 2.93 21.63
CA PHE A 14 -12.78 2.41 21.60
C PHE A 14 -13.02 1.35 22.67
N VAL A 15 -12.13 0.36 22.80
CA VAL A 15 -12.23 -0.71 23.79
C VAL A 15 -12.19 -0.13 25.21
N CYS A 16 -11.28 0.79 25.50
CA CYS A 16 -11.19 1.44 26.80
C CYS A 16 -12.45 2.26 27.14
N ILE A 17 -13.02 3.00 26.18
CA ILE A 17 -14.27 3.74 26.40
C ILE A 17 -15.42 2.78 26.71
N PHE A 18 -15.57 1.72 25.92
CA PHE A 18 -16.62 0.72 26.12
C PHE A 18 -16.49 0.01 27.48
N PHE A 19 -15.27 -0.35 27.86
CA PHE A 19 -15.00 -1.02 29.13
C PHE A 19 -15.17 -0.08 30.33
N GLY A 20 -14.72 1.18 30.21
CA GLY A 20 -14.96 2.23 31.20
C GLY A 20 -16.44 2.47 31.44
N ALA A 21 -17.25 2.55 30.37
CA ALA A 21 -18.70 2.66 30.47
C ALA A 21 -19.32 1.44 31.17
N SER A 22 -18.91 0.22 30.80
CA SER A 22 -19.38 -1.03 31.43
C SER A 22 -19.05 -1.07 32.93
N MET A 23 -17.85 -0.65 33.32
CA MET A 23 -17.45 -0.56 34.74
C MET A 23 -18.23 0.47 35.53
N SER A 24 -18.73 1.54 34.89
CA SER A 24 -19.58 2.52 35.55
C SER A 24 -20.92 1.90 35.98
N VAL A 25 -21.49 1.01 35.16
CA VAL A 25 -22.71 0.23 35.49
C VAL A 25 -22.44 -0.75 36.64
N ALA A 26 -21.23 -1.31 36.71
CA ALA A 26 -20.80 -2.18 37.81
C ALA A 26 -20.42 -1.43 39.10
N ASN A 27 -20.64 -0.11 39.17
CA ASN A 27 -20.33 0.74 40.32
C ASN A 27 -18.83 0.81 40.67
N LEU A 28 -17.95 0.61 39.68
CA LEU A 28 -16.49 0.70 39.80
C LEU A 28 -15.98 2.10 39.42
N GLY A 29 -16.53 3.14 40.05
CA GLY A 29 -16.38 4.55 39.64
C GLY A 29 -14.94 5.01 39.33
N PRO A 30 -13.97 4.87 40.25
CA PRO A 30 -12.59 5.31 40.00
C PRO A 30 -11.91 4.61 38.82
N MET A 31 -12.15 3.31 38.67
CA MET A 31 -11.61 2.53 37.54
C MET A 31 -12.31 2.89 36.23
N ALA A 32 -13.63 3.07 36.27
CA ALA A 32 -14.44 3.48 35.12
C ALA A 32 -13.97 4.82 34.56
N ILE A 33 -13.76 5.82 35.43
CA ILE A 33 -13.27 7.15 35.05
C ILE A 33 -11.86 7.05 34.46
N THR A 34 -10.96 6.35 35.13
CA THR A 34 -9.57 6.24 34.67
C THR A 34 -9.50 5.59 33.29
N VAL A 35 -10.10 4.41 33.14
CA VAL A 35 -10.07 3.65 31.88
C VAL A 35 -10.82 4.38 30.77
N GLY A 36 -11.96 5.00 31.09
CA GLY A 36 -12.74 5.79 30.14
C GLY A 36 -11.98 7.03 29.63
N LEU A 37 -11.34 7.80 30.52
CA LEU A 37 -10.58 9.00 30.14
C LEU A 37 -9.36 8.66 29.29
N PHE A 38 -8.59 7.62 29.66
CA PHE A 38 -7.49 7.17 28.81
C PHE A 38 -8.00 6.67 27.45
N GLY A 39 -9.16 6.01 27.41
CA GLY A 39 -9.81 5.63 26.17
C GLY A 39 -10.12 6.83 25.26
N VAL A 40 -10.67 7.91 25.83
CA VAL A 40 -10.91 9.16 25.09
C VAL A 40 -9.61 9.75 24.56
N VAL A 41 -8.55 9.82 25.38
CA VAL A 41 -7.25 10.35 24.96
C VAL A 41 -6.66 9.53 23.81
N PHE A 42 -6.69 8.19 23.89
CA PHE A 42 -6.23 7.32 22.83
C PHE A 42 -7.05 7.46 21.56
N PHE A 43 -8.38 7.60 21.68
CA PHE A 43 -9.26 7.77 20.54
C PHE A 43 -9.00 9.10 19.81
N LEU A 44 -8.87 10.21 20.56
CA LEU A 44 -8.53 11.52 20.01
C LEU A 44 -7.15 11.51 19.34
N THR A 45 -6.18 10.86 19.97
CA THR A 45 -4.83 10.68 19.40
C THR A 45 -4.91 9.88 18.10
N GLY A 46 -5.64 8.77 18.09
CA GLY A 46 -5.85 7.99 16.87
C GLY A 46 -6.53 8.77 15.75
N MET A 47 -7.46 9.69 16.07
CA MET A 47 -8.08 10.58 15.08
C MET A 47 -7.14 11.66 14.55
N SER A 48 -6.17 12.11 15.34
CA SER A 48 -5.18 13.11 14.90
C SER A 48 -4.02 12.51 14.10
N LEU A 49 -3.79 11.19 14.19
CA LEU A 49 -2.84 10.51 13.35
C LEU A 49 -3.35 10.45 11.89
N GLY A 50 -2.52 10.94 10.97
CA GLY A 50 -2.74 10.77 9.54
C GLY A 50 -2.78 9.29 9.15
N ARG A 51 -3.60 8.97 8.15
CA ARG A 51 -3.62 7.64 7.57
C ARG A 51 -2.33 7.47 6.77
N GLN A 52 -1.52 6.45 7.06
CA GLN A 52 -0.41 6.08 6.18
C GLN A 52 -0.98 5.34 4.97
N THR A 53 -1.54 6.10 4.03
CA THR A 53 -1.96 5.59 2.72
C THR A 53 -0.76 5.62 1.80
N GLY A 54 -0.28 4.43 1.41
CA GLY A 54 0.62 4.27 0.26
C GLY A 54 1.98 4.98 0.33
N LEU A 55 2.65 4.98 -0.80
CA LEU A 55 3.76 5.89 -1.08
C LEU A 55 3.19 7.28 -1.43
N SER A 56 3.96 8.35 -1.26
CA SER A 56 3.53 9.66 -1.78
C SER A 56 3.47 9.63 -3.32
N PRO A 57 2.65 10.47 -3.97
CA PRO A 57 2.59 10.53 -5.44
C PRO A 57 3.97 10.73 -6.12
N GLU A 58 4.86 11.49 -5.46
CA GLU A 58 6.24 11.69 -5.93
C GLU A 58 7.10 10.44 -5.76
N ALA A 59 6.86 9.65 -4.72
CA ALA A 59 7.56 8.38 -4.51
C ALA A 59 7.04 7.28 -5.45
N VAL A 60 5.74 7.28 -5.74
CA VAL A 60 5.12 6.40 -6.76
C VAL A 60 5.67 6.72 -8.15
N SER A 61 5.68 7.99 -8.57
CA SER A 61 6.18 8.38 -9.90
C SER A 61 7.68 8.17 -10.10
N LYS A 62 8.48 8.18 -9.02
CA LYS A 62 9.91 7.86 -9.08
C LYS A 62 10.21 6.37 -9.05
N TRP A 63 9.22 5.54 -8.73
CA TRP A 63 9.44 4.11 -8.62
C TRP A 63 9.64 3.50 -10.02
N LYS A 64 10.76 2.78 -10.20
CA LYS A 64 11.08 2.01 -11.41
C LYS A 64 11.81 0.72 -11.01
N PRO A 65 11.57 -0.40 -11.72
CA PRO A 65 12.38 -1.59 -11.54
C PRO A 65 13.81 -1.37 -12.06
N ASP A 66 14.76 -2.09 -11.49
CA ASP A 66 16.16 -2.06 -11.95
C ASP A 66 16.27 -2.63 -13.37
N GLU A 67 17.12 -2.01 -14.19
CA GLU A 67 17.43 -2.49 -15.53
C GLU A 67 18.35 -3.72 -15.44
N GLU A 68 17.76 -4.92 -15.56
CA GLU A 68 18.49 -6.19 -15.52
C GLU A 68 17.99 -7.14 -16.61
N MET A 69 18.91 -7.93 -17.19
CA MET A 69 18.52 -9.03 -18.07
C MET A 69 17.97 -10.17 -17.22
N LEU A 70 16.76 -10.64 -17.55
CA LEU A 70 16.16 -11.76 -16.84
C LEU A 70 16.70 -13.08 -17.40
N PRO A 71 16.97 -14.09 -16.56
CA PRO A 71 17.41 -15.39 -17.03
C PRO A 71 16.35 -16.05 -17.91
N GLU A 72 16.77 -16.80 -18.93
CA GLU A 72 15.83 -17.55 -19.77
C GLU A 72 15.32 -18.82 -19.06
N ALA A 73 14.00 -19.01 -19.06
CA ALA A 73 13.32 -20.16 -18.46
C ALA A 73 12.50 -20.94 -19.51
N GLY A 74 13.15 -21.32 -20.62
CA GLY A 74 12.51 -22.01 -21.75
C GLY A 74 11.64 -21.12 -22.65
N ARG A 75 11.37 -19.88 -22.22
CA ARG A 75 10.85 -18.75 -23.01
C ARG A 75 11.51 -17.47 -22.48
N PHE A 76 11.49 -16.40 -23.26
CA PHE A 76 11.88 -15.08 -22.77
C PHE A 76 10.91 -14.64 -21.67
N MET A 77 11.46 -14.03 -20.61
CA MET A 77 10.66 -13.51 -19.51
C MET A 77 10.46 -12.00 -19.63
N PHE A 78 9.42 -11.48 -18.99
CA PHE A 78 9.21 -10.05 -18.82
C PHE A 78 8.52 -9.80 -17.48
N ARG A 79 8.71 -8.60 -16.93
CA ARG A 79 8.07 -8.17 -15.69
C ARG A 79 7.21 -6.95 -15.97
N VAL A 80 5.98 -6.98 -15.46
CA VAL A 80 5.03 -5.86 -15.55
C VAL A 80 4.58 -5.53 -14.14
N ASP A 81 4.86 -4.32 -13.69
CA ASP A 81 4.37 -3.81 -12.41
C ASP A 81 3.47 -2.62 -12.69
N VAL A 82 2.30 -2.60 -12.06
CA VAL A 82 1.34 -1.50 -12.14
C VAL A 82 1.20 -0.90 -10.76
N THR A 83 1.32 0.42 -10.64
CA THR A 83 1.10 1.11 -9.38
C THR A 83 -0.38 1.00 -8.99
N LEU A 84 -0.64 0.72 -7.71
CA LEU A 84 -1.99 0.59 -7.17
C LEU A 84 -2.59 1.93 -6.72
N ASP A 85 -1.73 2.86 -6.33
CA ASP A 85 -2.07 4.21 -5.89
C ASP A 85 -1.76 5.21 -7.02
N GLU A 86 -2.45 6.36 -7.03
CA GLU A 86 -2.18 7.41 -8.00
C GLU A 86 -0.76 8.00 -7.85
N PRO A 87 -0.07 8.32 -8.97
CA PRO A 87 -0.49 8.10 -10.35
C PRO A 87 -0.42 6.62 -10.77
N ILE A 88 -1.46 6.15 -11.47
CA ILE A 88 -1.46 4.80 -12.07
C ILE A 88 -0.48 4.79 -13.23
N GLN A 89 0.57 4.00 -13.10
CA GLN A 89 1.66 3.85 -14.06
C GLN A 89 2.04 2.38 -14.17
N THR A 90 2.44 1.99 -15.37
CA THR A 90 2.89 0.63 -15.67
C THR A 90 4.38 0.67 -16.02
N SER A 91 5.20 -0.08 -15.29
CA SER A 91 6.59 -0.33 -15.65
C SER A 91 6.75 -1.70 -16.29
N ILE A 92 7.44 -1.76 -17.43
CA ILE A 92 7.60 -2.97 -18.22
C ILE A 92 9.09 -3.22 -18.41
N LEU A 93 9.59 -4.33 -17.87
CA LEU A 93 10.96 -4.81 -18.06
C LEU A 93 10.98 -5.94 -19.10
N CYS A 94 11.67 -5.70 -20.20
CA CYS A 94 11.97 -6.74 -21.19
C CYS A 94 13.13 -7.62 -20.69
N GLY A 95 12.89 -8.90 -20.43
CA GLY A 95 13.94 -9.81 -19.96
C GLY A 95 15.05 -10.06 -20.98
N GLN A 96 14.76 -9.93 -22.29
CA GLN A 96 15.73 -10.23 -23.35
C GLN A 96 16.79 -9.14 -23.54
N CYS A 97 16.44 -7.86 -23.33
CA CYS A 97 17.36 -6.74 -23.60
C CYS A 97 17.56 -5.80 -22.40
N GLY A 98 16.92 -6.10 -21.28
CA GLY A 98 16.98 -5.34 -20.03
C GLY A 98 16.29 -3.97 -20.11
N ASN A 99 15.52 -3.67 -21.17
CA ASN A 99 14.87 -2.36 -21.32
C ASN A 99 13.73 -2.21 -20.32
N VAL A 100 13.74 -1.11 -19.56
CA VAL A 100 12.63 -0.69 -18.70
C VAL A 100 11.91 0.48 -19.36
N GLU A 101 10.63 0.31 -19.63
CA GLU A 101 9.75 1.37 -20.06
C GLU A 101 8.72 1.68 -18.98
N VAL A 102 8.38 2.95 -18.79
CA VAL A 102 7.31 3.37 -17.90
C VAL A 102 6.27 4.11 -18.72
N GLN A 103 5.04 3.61 -18.68
CA GLN A 103 3.89 4.18 -19.38
C GLN A 103 2.86 4.67 -18.35
N ASP A 104 2.21 5.78 -18.65
CA ASP A 104 1.09 6.27 -17.84
C ASP A 104 -0.15 5.42 -18.09
N GLY A 105 -0.86 5.08 -17.00
CA GLY A 105 -2.09 4.29 -17.05
C GLY A 105 -1.90 2.81 -16.72
N PRO A 106 -2.98 2.02 -16.87
CA PRO A 106 -3.00 0.60 -16.55
C PRO A 106 -2.19 -0.23 -17.54
N ARG A 107 -2.00 -1.51 -17.23
CA ARG A 107 -1.30 -2.46 -18.10
C ARG A 107 -1.93 -2.46 -19.51
N PRO A 108 -1.13 -2.27 -20.57
CA PRO A 108 -1.65 -2.32 -21.94
C PRO A 108 -1.99 -3.76 -22.34
N SER A 109 -2.98 -3.91 -23.22
CA SER A 109 -3.47 -5.20 -23.73
C SER A 109 -2.40 -5.97 -24.50
N ALA A 110 -1.56 -5.25 -25.25
CA ALA A 110 -0.43 -5.79 -26.00
C ALA A 110 0.79 -4.90 -25.81
N TYR A 111 1.98 -5.48 -25.92
CA TYR A 111 3.22 -4.71 -25.84
C TYR A 111 4.36 -5.34 -26.62
N VAL A 112 5.06 -4.49 -27.38
CA VAL A 112 6.27 -4.80 -28.13
C VAL A 112 7.40 -3.94 -27.55
N CYS A 113 8.53 -4.56 -27.23
CA CYS A 113 9.67 -3.83 -26.69
C CYS A 113 10.29 -2.90 -27.76
N PRO A 114 10.40 -1.58 -27.54
CA PRO A 114 10.92 -0.65 -28.54
C PRO A 114 12.43 -0.77 -28.80
N LYS A 115 13.17 -1.52 -27.96
CA LYS A 115 14.62 -1.68 -28.07
C LYS A 115 15.04 -2.89 -28.90
N CYS A 116 14.27 -3.97 -28.85
CA CYS A 116 14.60 -5.23 -29.53
C CYS A 116 13.47 -5.74 -30.43
N ASP A 117 12.39 -4.98 -30.60
CA ASP A 117 11.21 -5.30 -31.41
C ASP A 117 10.56 -6.66 -31.05
N LEU A 118 10.82 -7.16 -29.84
CA LEU A 118 10.26 -8.41 -29.35
C LEU A 118 8.86 -8.18 -28.81
N GLN A 119 7.89 -8.90 -29.37
CA GLN A 119 6.53 -8.97 -28.85
C GLN A 119 6.54 -9.70 -27.50
N LEU A 120 6.23 -8.98 -26.41
CA LEU A 120 6.26 -9.55 -25.07
C LEU A 120 4.94 -10.26 -24.75
N TRP A 121 3.83 -9.59 -25.05
CA TRP A 121 2.50 -10.17 -25.00
C TRP A 121 1.60 -9.46 -26.01
N ASP A 122 0.55 -10.15 -26.39
CA ASP A 122 -0.55 -9.63 -27.19
C ASP A 122 -1.82 -10.27 -26.67
N GLU A 123 -2.92 -9.54 -26.70
CA GLU A 123 -4.24 -10.10 -26.37
C GLU A 123 -4.66 -10.99 -27.53
N GLU A 124 -4.17 -12.24 -27.53
CA GLU A 124 -4.79 -13.32 -28.30
C GLU A 124 -5.79 -14.07 -27.39
N GLU A 125 -7.07 -13.79 -27.66
CA GLU A 125 -8.35 -14.43 -27.22
C GLU A 125 -8.75 -14.43 -25.73
#